data_AF-A0A7S0DJ91-F1
#
_entry.id   AF-A0A7S0DJ91-F1
#
_cell.length_a   1.000
_cell.length_b   1.000
_cell.length_c   1.000
_cell.angle_alpha   90.00
_cell.angle_beta   90.00
_cell.angle_gamma   90.00
#
_symmetry.space_group_name_H-M   'P 1'
#
loop_
_entity.id
_entity.type
_entity.pdbx_description
1 polymer ?
#
loop_
_entity_poly.entity_id
_entity_poly.type
_entity_poly.pdbx_seq_one_letter_code
_entity_poly.pdbx_strand_id
1 'polypeptide(L)'
;GGDGPDKLLMLHNIPELEGAVPIGDSGVYIGGVTAAVQLVERGDLEPDQFHFFFKRCEWLPGALQKEINQELWKMAKVSPHLLLKQKGRRKRKLWNDLRSRLLKKTNKPASLL
;
A
#
# COMPACT_ATOMS: atom_id res chain seq x y z
N GLY A 1 -10.93 11.44 -19.36
CA GLY A 1 -10.70 10.65 -18.13
C GLY A 1 -11.29 9.29 -18.40
N GLY A 2 -10.46 8.25 -18.50
CA GLY A 2 -10.88 6.94 -19.01
C GLY A 2 -11.52 6.07 -17.93
N ASP A 3 -12.70 5.54 -18.24
CA ASP A 3 -13.31 4.38 -17.60
C ASP A 3 -12.38 3.16 -17.79
N GLY A 4 -11.60 2.85 -16.76
CA GLY A 4 -11.10 1.48 -16.57
C GLY A 4 -12.19 0.66 -15.87
N PRO A 5 -12.27 -0.67 -16.06
CA PRO A 5 -13.35 -1.46 -15.46
C PRO A 5 -13.37 -1.22 -13.96
N ASP A 6 -14.56 -1.24 -13.35
CA ASP A 6 -14.82 -1.11 -11.91
C ASP A 6 -14.06 -2.17 -11.09
N LYS A 7 -12.73 -2.06 -11.03
CA LYS A 7 -11.84 -3.05 -10.43
C LYS A 7 -11.59 -2.64 -9.00
N LEU A 8 -12.52 -3.05 -8.14
CA LEU A 8 -12.26 -3.21 -6.72
C LEU A 8 -10.93 -3.96 -6.54
N LEU A 9 -9.97 -3.35 -5.86
CA LEU A 9 -8.69 -3.97 -5.56
C LEU A 9 -8.68 -4.40 -4.09
N MET A 10 -8.46 -5.69 -3.83
CA MET A 10 -8.24 -6.19 -2.47
C MET A 10 -6.74 -6.24 -2.19
N LEU A 11 -6.29 -5.60 -1.12
CA LEU A 11 -4.93 -5.70 -0.59
C LEU A 11 -4.91 -6.49 0.71
N HIS A 12 -3.86 -7.31 0.88
CA HIS A 12 -3.59 -8.08 2.09
C HIS A 12 -2.08 -8.39 2.20
N ASN A 13 -1.66 -9.01 3.31
CA ASN A 13 -0.27 -9.46 3.54
C ASN A 13 -0.18 -10.98 3.79
N ILE A 14 -0.99 -11.77 3.07
CA ILE A 14 -1.09 -13.23 3.24
C ILE A 14 -0.53 -13.90 1.97
N PRO A 15 0.74 -14.30 1.95
CA PRO A 15 1.39 -14.89 0.77
C PRO A 15 0.75 -16.20 0.30
N GLU A 16 0.25 -16.99 1.24
CA GLU A 16 -0.28 -18.35 0.99
C GLU A 16 -1.73 -18.34 0.52
N LEU A 17 -2.37 -17.17 0.41
CA LEU A 17 -3.75 -17.07 -0.04
C LEU A 17 -3.82 -17.47 -1.53
N GLU A 18 -4.67 -18.44 -1.83
CA GLU A 18 -4.86 -18.90 -3.20
C GLU A 18 -5.29 -17.74 -4.12
N GLY A 19 -4.60 -17.59 -5.25
CA GLY A 19 -4.85 -16.49 -6.20
C GLY A 19 -4.25 -15.14 -5.80
N ALA A 20 -3.41 -15.09 -4.77
CA ALA A 20 -2.64 -13.90 -4.41
C ALA A 20 -1.49 -13.63 -5.38
N VAL A 21 -1.29 -12.36 -5.72
CA VAL A 21 -0.20 -11.88 -6.59
C VAL A 21 0.60 -10.81 -5.83
N PRO A 22 1.92 -10.94 -5.69
CA PRO A 22 2.73 -9.97 -4.96
C PRO A 22 2.85 -8.65 -5.73
N ILE A 23 2.80 -7.54 -5.00
CA ILE A 23 3.17 -6.21 -5.52
C ILE A 23 4.67 -6.00 -5.25
N GLY A 24 5.50 -6.44 -6.20
CA GLY A 24 6.96 -6.40 -6.07
C GLY A 24 7.44 -7.02 -4.75
N ASP A 25 8.49 -6.46 -4.15
CA ASP A 25 9.08 -6.96 -2.89
C ASP A 25 8.47 -6.27 -1.65
N SER A 26 7.23 -5.78 -1.77
CA SER A 26 6.62 -4.99 -0.70
C SER A 26 6.15 -5.84 0.47
N GLY A 27 5.82 -7.12 0.25
CA GLY A 27 5.08 -7.95 1.20
C GLY A 27 3.57 -7.65 1.22
N VAL A 28 3.07 -6.95 0.20
CA VAL A 28 1.64 -6.68 -0.05
C VAL A 28 1.21 -7.46 -1.29
N TYR A 29 0.01 -8.01 -1.25
CA TYR A 29 -0.56 -8.88 -2.27
C TYR A 29 -1.91 -8.34 -2.74
N ILE A 30 -2.25 -8.65 -4.00
CA ILE A 30 -3.57 -8.43 -4.61
C ILE A 30 -4.19 -9.76 -5.02
N GLY A 31 -5.51 -9.79 -5.20
CA GLY A 31 -6.22 -10.99 -5.68
C GLY A 31 -6.67 -11.89 -4.54
N GLY A 32 -6.99 -13.14 -4.86
CA GLY A 32 -7.44 -14.14 -3.88
C GLY A 32 -8.80 -13.88 -3.21
N VAL A 33 -9.68 -13.10 -3.82
CA VAL A 33 -10.99 -12.72 -3.23
C VAL A 33 -11.85 -13.94 -2.89
N THR A 34 -11.94 -14.91 -3.80
CA THR A 34 -12.74 -16.14 -3.56
C THR A 34 -12.21 -16.91 -2.34
N ALA A 35 -10.89 -17.10 -2.25
CA ALA A 35 -10.26 -17.80 -1.13
C ALA A 35 -10.42 -17.02 0.18
N ALA A 36 -10.29 -15.69 0.14
CA ALA A 36 -10.49 -14.82 1.30
C ALA A 36 -11.90 -14.95 1.87
N VAL A 37 -12.94 -14.90 1.01
CA VAL A 37 -14.33 -15.08 1.43
C VAL A 37 -14.52 -16.41 2.14
N GLN A 38 -14.06 -17.51 1.52
CA GLN A 38 -14.21 -18.85 2.12
C GLN A 38 -13.49 -18.98 3.47
N LEU A 39 -12.28 -18.44 3.59
CA LEU A 39 -11.50 -18.51 4.84
C LEU A 39 -12.12 -17.65 5.94
N VAL A 40 -12.67 -16.49 5.60
CA VAL A 40 -13.39 -15.63 6.55
C VAL A 40 -14.70 -16.29 7.00
N GLU A 41 -15.47 -16.88 6.08
CA GLU A 41 -16.72 -17.59 6.41
C GLU A 41 -16.49 -18.80 7.32
N ARG A 42 -15.34 -19.47 7.19
CA ARG A 42 -14.93 -20.56 8.09
C ARG A 42 -14.36 -20.10 9.43
N GLY A 43 -14.03 -18.82 9.57
CA GLY A 43 -13.37 -18.26 10.75
C GLY A 43 -11.86 -18.51 10.82
N ASP A 44 -11.24 -18.92 9.70
CA ASP A 44 -9.78 -19.14 9.62
C ASP A 44 -9.00 -17.82 9.52
N LEU A 45 -9.63 -16.78 8.98
CA LEU A 45 -9.06 -15.44 8.83
C LEU A 45 -10.06 -14.37 9.27
N GLU A 46 -9.53 -13.25 9.74
CA GLU A 46 -10.34 -12.09 10.15
C GLU A 46 -10.60 -11.18 8.93
N PRO A 47 -11.83 -10.66 8.79
CA PRO A 47 -12.18 -9.77 7.67
C PRO A 47 -11.35 -8.47 7.67
N ASP A 48 -10.83 -8.04 8.82
CA ASP A 48 -10.02 -6.82 8.95
C ASP A 48 -8.60 -6.95 8.39
N GLN A 49 -8.21 -8.15 7.95
CA GLN A 49 -6.95 -8.43 7.25
C GLN A 49 -7.02 -8.03 5.76
N PHE A 50 -8.21 -7.75 5.23
CA PHE A 50 -8.45 -7.45 3.82
C PHE A 50 -8.88 -6.00 3.61
N HIS A 51 -8.27 -5.34 2.63
CA HIS A 51 -8.49 -3.92 2.36
C HIS A 51 -8.98 -3.71 0.94
N PHE A 52 -10.16 -3.12 0.80
CA PHE A 52 -10.78 -2.89 -0.49
C PHE A 52 -10.64 -1.43 -0.93
N PHE A 53 -10.08 -1.23 -2.12
CA PHE A 53 -9.90 0.08 -2.73
C PHE A 53 -10.69 0.18 -4.02
N PHE A 54 -11.46 1.26 -4.14
CA PHE A 54 -12.17 1.61 -5.36
C PHE A 54 -11.35 2.63 -6.14
N LYS A 55 -11.24 2.38 -7.45
CA LYS A 55 -10.47 3.19 -8.40
C LYS A 55 -8.96 3.17 -8.06
N ARG A 56 -8.14 3.40 -9.08
CA ARG A 56 -6.69 3.49 -8.94
C ARG A 56 -6.15 4.56 -9.86
N CYS A 57 -5.06 5.19 -9.43
CA CYS A 57 -4.28 6.06 -10.28
C CYS A 57 -3.30 5.18 -11.07
N GLU A 58 -3.31 5.33 -12.38
CA GLU A 58 -2.37 4.68 -13.28
C GLU A 58 -1.49 5.74 -13.91
N TRP A 59 -0.22 5.41 -14.07
CA TRP A 59 0.73 6.23 -14.80
C TRP A 59 1.09 5.53 -16.09
N LEU A 60 1.22 6.31 -17.17
CA LEU A 60 1.88 5.82 -18.37
C LEU A 60 3.35 5.46 -18.04
N PRO A 61 3.97 4.56 -18.81
CA PRO A 61 5.38 4.21 -18.62
C PRO A 61 6.27 5.44 -18.51
N GLY A 62 7.07 5.52 -17.44
CA GLY A 62 7.98 6.64 -17.16
C GLY A 62 7.34 7.91 -16.59
N ALA A 63 6.01 8.07 -16.63
CA ALA A 63 5.35 9.29 -16.14
C ALA A 63 5.54 9.49 -14.64
N LEU A 64 5.38 8.44 -13.82
CA LEU A 64 5.64 8.52 -12.38
C LEU A 64 7.09 8.92 -12.08
N GLN A 65 8.05 8.36 -12.82
CA GLN A 65 9.47 8.69 -12.64
C GLN A 65 9.75 10.16 -12.99
N LYS A 66 9.13 10.68 -14.05
CA LYS A 66 9.22 12.10 -14.41
C LYS A 66 8.68 12.99 -13.31
N GLU A 67 7.51 12.67 -12.74
CA GLU A 67 6.91 13.47 -11.66
C GLU A 67 7.76 13.42 -10.37
N ILE A 68 8.39 12.28 -10.06
CA ILE A 68 9.37 12.17 -8.96
C ILE A 68 10.58 13.08 -9.22
N ASN A 69 11.12 13.07 -10.43
CA ASN A 69 12.28 13.89 -10.82
C ASN A 69 11.96 15.40 -10.81
N GLN A 70 10.70 15.77 -11.03
CA GLN A 70 10.20 17.15 -10.94
C GLN A 70 9.86 17.57 -9.50
N GLU A 71 10.19 16.74 -8.51
CA GLU A 71 9.88 16.93 -7.09
C GLU A 71 8.39 17.05 -6.74
N LEU A 72 7.49 16.62 -7.63
CA LEU A 72 6.05 16.58 -7.35
C LEU A 72 5.71 15.50 -6.30
N TRP A 73 6.53 14.46 -6.22
CA TRP A 73 6.38 13.36 -5.26
C TRP A 73 7.66 13.14 -4.46
N LYS A 74 7.50 12.91 -3.15
CA LYS A 74 8.58 12.40 -2.29
C LYS A 74 8.31 10.92 -2.00
N MET A 75 9.29 10.07 -2.30
CA MET A 75 9.16 8.64 -2.07
C MET A 75 9.43 8.25 -0.62
N ALA A 76 8.69 7.27 -0.11
CA ALA A 76 8.86 6.72 1.22
C ALA A 76 8.72 5.19 1.19
N LYS A 77 9.62 4.48 1.85
CA LYS A 77 9.43 3.04 2.11
C LYS A 77 8.55 2.86 3.34
N VAL A 78 7.49 2.06 3.21
CA VAL A 78 6.52 1.78 4.26
C VAL A 78 6.39 0.26 4.41
N SER A 79 6.40 -0.24 5.64
CA SER A 79 6.17 -1.67 5.92
C SER A 79 4.70 -2.04 5.67
N PRO A 80 4.38 -3.24 5.16
CA PRO A 80 2.99 -3.72 4.99
C PRO A 80 2.14 -3.56 6.23
N HIS A 81 2.70 -3.91 7.39
CA HIS A 81 1.99 -3.79 8.68
C HIS A 81 1.52 -2.36 8.97
N LEU A 82 2.28 -1.34 8.54
CA LEU A 82 1.88 0.06 8.72
C LEU A 82 0.85 0.49 7.67
N LEU A 83 0.96 -0.03 6.44
CA LEU A 83 0.07 0.27 5.33
C LEU A 83 -1.34 -0.33 5.55
N LEU A 84 -1.40 -1.57 6.05
CA LEU A 84 -2.62 -2.37 6.18
C LEU A 84 -3.21 -2.35 7.61
N LYS A 85 -2.87 -1.37 8.44
CA LYS A 85 -3.41 -1.29 9.81
C LYS A 85 -4.79 -0.63 9.85
N GLN A 86 -5.84 -1.40 10.14
CA GLN A 86 -7.21 -0.88 10.29
C GLN A 86 -7.53 -0.37 11.70
N LYS A 87 -7.22 -1.15 12.74
CA LYS A 87 -7.66 -0.88 14.12
C LYS A 87 -6.75 0.15 14.84
N GLY A 88 -7.39 1.14 15.48
CA GLY A 88 -6.76 2.01 16.50
C GLY A 88 -5.91 3.20 15.99
N ARG A 89 -5.82 3.47 14.69
CA ARG A 89 -5.12 4.66 14.17
C ARG A 89 -6.04 5.56 13.35
N ARG A 90 -6.27 6.79 13.83
CA ARG A 90 -6.84 7.86 13.00
C ARG A 90 -5.88 8.11 11.82
N LYS A 91 -6.37 8.11 10.57
CA LYS A 91 -5.57 8.34 9.34
C LYS A 91 -4.59 9.52 9.46
N ARG A 92 -5.01 10.59 10.14
CA ARG A 92 -4.19 11.78 10.46
C ARG A 92 -2.90 11.47 11.25
N LYS A 93 -2.91 10.47 12.14
CA LYS A 93 -1.74 10.05 12.91
C LYS A 93 -0.72 9.32 12.04
N LEU A 94 -1.16 8.50 11.07
CA LEU A 94 -0.26 7.84 10.12
C LEU A 94 0.48 8.85 9.25
N TRP A 95 -0.24 9.81 8.68
CA TRP A 95 0.38 10.85 7.85
C TRP A 95 1.38 11.69 8.63
N ASN A 96 1.03 12.12 9.84
CA ASN A 96 1.95 12.88 10.69
C ASN A 96 3.20 12.07 11.03
N ASP A 97 3.04 10.80 11.42
CA ASP A 97 4.18 9.91 11.73
C ASP A 97 5.11 9.72 10.52
N LEU A 98 4.54 9.49 9.32
CA LEU A 98 5.30 9.34 8.08
C LEU A 98 6.01 10.63 7.68
N ARG A 99 5.29 11.77 7.69
CA ARG A 99 5.84 13.09 7.36
C ARG A 99 6.98 13.46 8.31
N SER A 100 6.81 13.25 9.61
CA SER A 100 7.88 13.50 10.58
C SER A 100 9.11 12.62 10.34
N ARG A 101 8.95 11.36 9.92
CA ARG A 101 10.08 10.48 9.55
C ARG A 101 10.79 10.93 8.29
N LEU A 102 10.04 11.39 7.29
CA LEU A 102 10.60 11.93 6.04
C LEU A 102 11.40 13.22 6.28
N LEU A 103 10.83 14.17 7.03
CA LEU A 103 11.48 15.44 7.35
C LEU A 103 12.72 15.27 8.25
N LYS A 104 12.76 14.26 9.12
CA LYS A 104 13.95 13.96 9.93
C LYS A 104 15.10 13.37 9.11
N LYS A 105 14.80 12.62 8.04
CA LYS A 105 15.82 12.09 7.13
C LYS A 105 16.46 13.16 6.27
N THR A 106 15.72 14.19 5.88
CA THR A 106 16.24 15.31 5.08
C THR A 106 17.12 16.27 5.88
N ASN A 107 17.00 16.28 7.21
CA ASN A 107 17.76 17.18 8.11
C ASN A 107 19.01 16.55 8.73
N LYS A 108 19.42 15.34 8.30
CA LYS A 108 20.73 14.82 8.71
C LYS A 108 21.79 15.49 7.83
N PRO A 109 22.71 16.32 8.36
CA PRO A 109 23.82 16.82 7.55
C PRO A 109 24.60 15.61 7.02
N ALA A 110 24.99 15.67 5.75
CA ALA A 110 25.97 14.74 5.21
C ALA A 110 27.22 14.86 6.08
N SER A 111 27.44 13.88 6.96
CA SER A 111 28.67 13.79 7.73
C SER A 111 29.80 13.58 6.72
N LEU A 112 30.70 14.55 6.67
CA LEU A 112 31.99 14.48 6.01
C LEU A 112 32.67 13.14 6.31
N LEU A 113 32.88 12.35 5.25
CA LEU A 113 33.96 11.39 5.11
C LEU A 113 34.50 11.54 3.69
#